data_AF-A0A9P6EU71-F1
#
_entry.id   AF-A0A9P6EU71-F1
#
_cell.length_a   1.000
_cell.length_b   1.000
_cell.length_c   1.000
_cell.angle_alpha   90.00
_cell.angle_beta   90.00
_cell.angle_gamma   90.00
#
_symmetry.space_group_name_H-M   'P 1'
#
loop_
_entity.id
_entity.type
_entity.pdbx_description
1 polymer ?
#
loop_
_entity_poly.entity_id
_entity_poly.type
_entity_poly.pdbx_seq_one_letter_code
_entity_poly.pdbx_strand_id
1 'polypeptide(L)'
;MKLFVALVFCFLALFGVAALPLPAKSSDHVEIRHEKAQTIMHGKEQLKNIKNAAADSHFLNEQSVRVANFPENPENHAILVEVFKNNFMPLIENIRQNLVAIRDGKLLVEKVNAGADCMGKASASVDPSTKLASFGPKFHSKTKTKEERAGIFIHEKSHAFANTKDYFAKSDGRPLGASERKHVANICGYADKDIALLSSYSSVWNADSYKKLAELAVRQYKANHGHPPAKK
;
A
#
# COMPACT_ATOMS: atom_id res chain seq x y z
N MET A 1 52.17 -18.07 -43.90
CA MET A 1 51.93 -17.37 -42.61
C MET A 1 50.61 -16.63 -42.73
N LYS A 2 49.65 -16.95 -41.85
CA LYS A 2 48.22 -16.62 -42.02
C LYS A 2 47.91 -15.18 -41.56
N LEU A 3 47.18 -14.48 -42.41
CA LEU A 3 46.50 -13.20 -42.18
C LEU A 3 45.55 -13.31 -40.98
N PHE A 4 45.67 -12.41 -39.99
CA PHE A 4 44.65 -12.23 -38.96
C PHE A 4 43.90 -10.93 -39.24
N VAL A 5 42.67 -11.09 -39.71
CA VAL A 5 41.70 -10.01 -39.95
C VAL A 5 41.04 -9.64 -38.61
N ALA A 6 40.96 -8.33 -38.38
CA ALA A 6 40.34 -7.70 -37.22
C ALA A 6 38.82 -7.94 -37.16
N LEU A 7 38.29 -8.02 -35.93
CA LEU A 7 36.88 -7.74 -35.66
C LEU A 7 36.74 -7.07 -34.30
N VAL A 8 36.69 -5.73 -34.34
CA VAL A 8 36.30 -4.87 -33.23
C VAL A 8 34.77 -4.82 -33.23
N PHE A 9 34.13 -5.49 -32.28
CA PHE A 9 32.70 -5.34 -32.05
C PHE A 9 32.44 -4.17 -31.09
N CYS A 10 32.11 -3.00 -31.66
CA CYS A 10 31.47 -1.91 -30.93
C CYS A 10 30.00 -2.29 -30.65
N PHE A 11 29.69 -2.69 -29.42
CA PHE A 11 28.30 -2.74 -28.94
C PHE A 11 27.94 -1.41 -28.27
N LEU A 12 27.46 -0.47 -29.07
CA LEU A 12 26.71 0.69 -28.58
C LEU A 12 25.26 0.25 -28.35
N ALA A 13 24.98 -0.28 -27.16
CA ALA A 13 23.62 -0.46 -26.69
C ALA A 13 23.05 0.91 -26.26
N LEU A 14 22.43 1.60 -27.22
CA LEU A 14 21.51 2.70 -26.94
C LEU A 14 20.31 2.13 -26.16
N PHE A 15 20.36 2.18 -24.84
CA PHE A 15 19.18 2.04 -24.00
C PHE A 15 18.32 3.28 -24.19
N GLY A 16 17.51 3.28 -25.25
CA GLY A 16 16.34 4.12 -25.34
C GLY A 16 15.44 3.78 -24.16
N VAL A 17 15.43 4.63 -23.15
CA VAL A 17 14.46 4.58 -22.05
C VAL A 17 13.12 4.93 -22.68
N ALA A 18 12.42 3.92 -23.21
CA ALA A 18 11.05 4.08 -23.62
C ALA A 18 10.27 4.50 -22.38
N ALA A 19 9.85 5.76 -22.33
CA ALA A 19 8.95 6.25 -21.31
C ALA A 19 7.71 5.35 -21.36
N LEU A 20 7.55 4.49 -20.35
CA LEU A 20 6.39 3.63 -20.22
C LEU A 20 5.14 4.51 -20.32
N PRO A 21 4.15 4.15 -21.14
CA PRO A 21 2.92 4.92 -21.24
C PRO A 21 2.29 5.02 -19.85
N LEU A 22 2.05 6.25 -19.40
CA LEU A 22 1.31 6.49 -18.16
C LEU A 22 -0.02 5.71 -18.26
N PRO A 23 -0.36 4.87 -17.26
CA PRO A 23 -1.59 4.10 -17.31
C PRO A 23 -2.77 5.06 -17.49
N ALA A 24 -3.67 4.69 -18.39
CA ALA A 24 -4.92 5.40 -18.62
C ALA A 24 -5.64 5.64 -17.28
N LYS A 25 -6.20 6.83 -17.09
CA LYS A 25 -6.94 7.24 -15.89
C LYS A 25 -7.95 6.14 -15.50
N SER A 26 -7.57 5.30 -14.54
CA SER A 26 -8.49 4.51 -13.75
C SER A 26 -9.45 5.51 -13.11
N SER A 27 -10.73 5.45 -13.46
CA SER A 27 -11.74 6.17 -12.70
C SER A 27 -11.86 5.48 -11.35
N ASP A 28 -11.14 5.99 -10.35
CA ASP A 28 -11.18 5.57 -8.95
C ASP A 28 -12.55 5.95 -8.35
N HIS A 29 -13.60 5.26 -8.81
CA HIS A 29 -14.93 5.39 -8.28
C HIS A 29 -15.02 4.58 -6.99
N VAL A 30 -15.18 5.28 -5.87
CA VAL A 30 -15.66 4.70 -4.61
C VAL A 30 -17.14 4.37 -4.80
N GLU A 31 -17.49 3.09 -4.80
CA GLU A 31 -18.87 2.63 -4.82
C GLU A 31 -19.38 2.49 -3.38
N ILE A 32 -20.37 3.30 -3.02
CA ILE A 32 -21.01 3.26 -1.70
C ILE A 32 -22.23 2.35 -1.82
N ARG A 33 -22.20 1.18 -1.18
CA ARG A 33 -23.35 0.28 -1.14
C ARG A 33 -24.06 0.42 0.20
N HIS A 34 -25.25 1.02 0.14
CA HIS A 34 -26.22 1.19 1.24
C HIS A 34 -25.86 2.20 2.32
N GLU A 35 -26.25 3.47 2.12
CA GLU A 35 -26.61 4.35 3.23
C GLU A 35 -28.10 4.68 3.14
N LYS A 36 -28.85 4.52 4.24
CA LYS A 36 -30.16 5.17 4.37
C LYS A 36 -29.92 6.69 4.23
N ALA A 37 -30.74 7.36 3.43
CA ALA A 37 -30.55 8.75 2.99
C ALA A 37 -30.33 9.80 4.11
N GLN A 38 -30.65 9.49 5.37
CA GLN A 38 -30.44 10.38 6.51
C GLN A 38 -28.97 10.47 6.99
N THR A 39 -28.13 9.45 6.80
CA THR A 39 -26.72 9.47 7.23
C THR A 39 -25.85 10.36 6.32
N ILE A 40 -26.27 10.56 5.07
CA ILE A 40 -25.52 11.29 4.02
C ILE A 40 -25.41 12.80 4.32
N MET A 41 -26.35 13.40 5.07
CA MET A 41 -26.30 14.83 5.37
C MET A 41 -25.25 15.22 6.42
N HIS A 42 -24.91 14.33 7.36
CA HIS A 42 -23.91 14.58 8.42
C HIS A 42 -22.50 14.04 8.09
N GLY A 43 -22.31 13.42 6.93
CA GLY A 43 -21.07 12.73 6.52
C GLY A 43 -20.32 13.35 5.34
N LYS A 44 -20.69 14.53 4.83
CA LYS A 44 -20.11 15.09 3.58
C LYS A 44 -18.59 15.28 3.65
N GLU A 45 -18.07 15.75 4.78
CA GLU A 45 -16.62 15.93 4.96
C GLU A 45 -15.90 14.58 5.09
N GLN A 46 -16.47 13.64 5.83
CA GLN A 46 -15.96 12.29 6.00
C GLN A 46 -15.92 11.53 4.67
N LEU A 47 -16.98 11.65 3.87
CA LEU A 47 -17.04 11.05 2.54
C LEU A 47 -16.01 11.71 1.60
N LYS A 48 -15.81 13.03 1.70
CA LYS A 48 -14.74 13.73 0.97
C LYS A 48 -13.36 13.19 1.38
N ASN A 49 -13.11 12.96 2.66
CA ASN A 49 -11.86 12.37 3.14
C ASN A 49 -11.62 10.97 2.58
N ILE A 50 -12.66 10.12 2.54
CA ILE A 50 -12.61 8.78 1.96
C ILE A 50 -12.29 8.84 0.45
N LYS A 51 -13.00 9.69 -0.31
CA LYS A 51 -12.75 9.85 -1.75
C LYS A 51 -11.35 10.36 -2.06
N ASN A 52 -10.87 11.35 -1.30
CA ASN A 52 -9.52 11.87 -1.44
C ASN A 52 -8.48 10.80 -1.10
N ALA A 53 -8.66 10.06 0.00
CA ALA A 53 -7.76 9.00 0.40
C ALA A 53 -7.72 7.86 -0.62
N ALA A 54 -8.86 7.49 -1.23
CA ALA A 54 -8.89 6.51 -2.31
C ALA A 54 -8.06 6.97 -3.52
N ALA A 55 -8.25 8.21 -3.99
CA ALA A 55 -7.48 8.76 -5.11
C ALA A 55 -5.98 8.91 -4.78
N ASP A 56 -5.65 9.40 -3.58
CA ASP A 56 -4.27 9.55 -3.13
C ASP A 56 -3.60 8.17 -2.97
N SER A 57 -4.33 7.14 -2.54
CA SER A 57 -3.81 5.77 -2.39
C SER A 57 -3.36 5.16 -3.72
N HIS A 58 -4.04 5.49 -4.83
CA HIS A 58 -3.64 5.03 -6.15
C HIS A 58 -2.26 5.59 -6.52
N PHE A 59 -2.06 6.90 -6.36
CA PHE A 59 -0.76 7.54 -6.61
C PHE A 59 0.35 6.97 -5.72
N LEU A 60 0.08 6.77 -4.43
CA LEU A 60 1.03 6.17 -3.49
C LEU A 60 1.42 4.75 -3.89
N ASN A 61 0.43 3.93 -4.30
CA ASN A 61 0.68 2.56 -4.73
C ASN A 61 1.45 2.48 -6.06
N GLU A 62 1.24 3.42 -6.99
CA GLU A 62 2.06 3.55 -8.19
C GLU A 62 3.54 3.79 -7.85
N GLN A 63 3.83 4.60 -6.83
CA GLN A 63 5.21 4.77 -6.36
C GLN A 63 5.78 3.48 -5.77
N SER A 64 4.98 2.73 -5.01
CA SER A 64 5.37 1.41 -4.50
C SER A 64 5.67 0.41 -5.63
N VAL A 65 4.83 0.36 -6.67
CA VAL A 65 5.03 -0.48 -7.86
C VAL A 65 6.34 -0.12 -8.56
N ARG A 66 6.63 1.17 -8.73
CA ARG A 66 7.90 1.64 -9.29
C ARG A 66 9.11 1.15 -8.49
N VAL A 67 9.05 1.23 -7.16
CA VAL A 67 10.12 0.72 -6.27
C VAL A 67 10.30 -0.79 -6.45
N ALA A 68 9.20 -1.56 -6.43
CA ALA A 68 9.25 -3.03 -6.54
C ALA A 68 9.66 -3.55 -7.93
N ASN A 69 9.47 -2.76 -9.00
CA ASN A 69 9.85 -3.15 -10.36
C ASN A 69 11.36 -3.09 -10.61
N PHE A 70 12.09 -2.26 -9.85
CA PHE A 70 13.54 -2.08 -10.00
C PHE A 70 14.27 -2.29 -8.65
N PRO A 71 14.21 -3.51 -8.08
CA PRO A 71 14.79 -3.82 -6.77
C PRO A 71 16.33 -3.78 -6.75
N GLU A 72 16.98 -3.78 -7.90
CA GLU A 72 18.43 -3.64 -8.08
C GLU A 72 18.92 -2.18 -7.99
N ASN A 73 18.02 -1.19 -8.11
CA ASN A 73 18.36 0.19 -7.83
C ASN A 73 18.68 0.34 -6.32
N PRO A 74 19.83 0.90 -5.92
CA PRO A 74 20.26 0.91 -4.51
C PRO A 74 19.28 1.57 -3.54
N GLU A 75 18.62 2.65 -3.94
CA GLU A 75 17.65 3.34 -3.09
C GLU A 75 16.36 2.53 -2.95
N ASN A 76 15.87 1.96 -4.05
CA ASN A 76 14.71 1.07 -4.03
C ASN A 76 14.99 -0.19 -3.20
N HIS A 77 16.20 -0.74 -3.33
CA HIS A 77 16.65 -1.89 -2.57
C HIS A 77 16.62 -1.60 -1.07
N ALA A 78 17.13 -0.44 -0.64
CA ALA A 78 17.13 -0.03 0.76
C ALA A 78 15.70 0.06 1.33
N ILE A 79 14.76 0.63 0.57
CA ILE A 79 13.35 0.69 0.96
C ILE A 79 12.75 -0.73 1.09
N LEU A 80 12.98 -1.61 0.11
CA LEU A 80 12.47 -2.98 0.14
C LEU A 80 13.09 -3.79 1.29
N VAL A 81 14.36 -3.58 1.61
CA VAL A 81 15.03 -4.15 2.78
C VAL A 81 14.40 -3.65 4.08
N GLU A 82 14.13 -2.36 4.21
CA GLU A 82 13.51 -1.77 5.40
C GLU A 82 12.13 -2.41 5.67
N VAL A 83 11.33 -2.59 4.61
CA VAL A 83 9.96 -3.08 4.70
C VAL A 83 9.87 -4.60 4.75
N PHE A 84 10.58 -5.30 3.87
CA PHE A 84 10.44 -6.74 3.62
C PHE A 84 11.66 -7.58 4.02
N LYS A 85 12.70 -6.94 4.58
CA LYS A 85 13.95 -7.56 5.07
C LYS A 85 14.91 -8.02 3.99
N ASN A 86 16.17 -8.23 4.37
CA ASN A 86 17.30 -8.58 3.48
C ASN A 86 17.05 -9.79 2.55
N ASN A 87 16.11 -10.68 2.89
CA ASN A 87 15.77 -11.84 2.08
C ASN A 87 14.43 -11.68 1.32
N PHE A 88 14.10 -10.47 0.88
CA PHE A 88 12.88 -10.22 0.10
C PHE A 88 12.99 -10.68 -1.36
N MET A 89 14.20 -10.80 -1.91
CA MET A 89 14.42 -11.08 -3.34
C MET A 89 13.70 -12.36 -3.83
N PRO A 90 13.72 -13.50 -3.10
CA PRO A 90 12.94 -14.67 -3.47
C PRO A 90 11.41 -14.46 -3.47
N LEU A 91 10.93 -13.41 -2.80
CA LEU A 91 9.50 -13.07 -2.65
C LEU A 91 9.10 -11.84 -3.49
N ILE A 92 10.00 -11.30 -4.32
CA ILE A 92 9.74 -10.04 -5.03
C ILE A 92 8.54 -10.14 -5.98
N GLU A 93 8.32 -11.31 -6.57
CA GLU A 93 7.17 -11.53 -7.44
C GLU A 93 5.85 -11.53 -6.67
N ASN A 94 5.82 -12.09 -5.47
CA ASN A 94 4.64 -11.99 -4.58
C ASN A 94 4.36 -10.53 -4.19
N ILE A 95 5.41 -9.75 -3.89
CA ILE A 95 5.27 -8.33 -3.57
C ILE A 95 4.66 -7.58 -4.76
N ARG A 96 5.16 -7.81 -5.98
CA ARG A 96 4.64 -7.18 -7.21
C ARG A 96 3.18 -7.55 -7.48
N GLN A 97 2.84 -8.83 -7.38
CA GLN A 97 1.47 -9.32 -7.55
C GLN A 97 0.52 -8.69 -6.53
N ASN A 98 0.93 -8.61 -5.27
CA ASN A 98 0.16 -7.97 -4.21
C ASN A 98 -0.03 -6.48 -4.50
N LEU A 99 1.01 -5.76 -4.95
CA LEU A 99 0.91 -4.35 -5.32
C LEU A 99 -0.02 -4.11 -6.51
N VAL A 100 -0.03 -4.99 -7.51
CA VAL A 100 -0.98 -4.93 -8.64
C VAL A 100 -2.41 -5.16 -8.14
N ALA A 101 -2.64 -6.18 -7.32
CA ALA A 101 -3.95 -6.45 -6.73
C ALA A 101 -4.45 -5.28 -5.87
N ILE A 102 -3.55 -4.67 -5.07
CA ILE A 102 -3.84 -3.47 -4.29
C ILE A 102 -4.12 -2.28 -5.21
N ARG A 103 -3.40 -2.10 -6.32
CA ARG A 103 -3.65 -1.00 -7.27
C ARG A 103 -5.06 -1.10 -7.84
N ASP A 104 -5.37 -2.27 -8.40
CA ASP A 104 -6.54 -2.50 -9.25
C ASP A 104 -7.81 -2.76 -8.44
N GLY A 105 -7.66 -3.21 -7.19
CA GLY A 105 -8.77 -3.42 -6.27
C GLY A 105 -9.55 -2.14 -5.96
N LYS A 106 -10.87 -2.28 -5.75
CA LYS A 106 -11.75 -1.18 -5.34
C LYS A 106 -12.52 -1.59 -4.09
N LEU A 107 -12.30 -0.89 -2.99
CA LEU A 107 -13.06 -1.10 -1.75
C LEU A 107 -14.48 -0.57 -1.92
N LEU A 108 -15.45 -1.32 -1.41
CA LEU A 108 -16.82 -0.89 -1.27
C LEU A 108 -16.95 -0.22 0.10
N VAL A 109 -17.58 0.95 0.19
CA VAL A 109 -17.74 1.64 1.49
C VAL A 109 -19.10 1.25 2.07
N GLU A 110 -19.06 0.57 3.21
CA GLU A 110 -20.25 0.21 3.99
C GLU A 110 -20.62 1.32 4.97
N LYS A 111 -19.64 1.80 5.74
CA LYS A 111 -19.85 2.82 6.79
C LYS A 111 -18.82 3.92 6.68
N VAL A 112 -19.28 5.14 6.48
CA VAL A 112 -18.43 6.33 6.38
C VAL A 112 -17.88 6.76 7.74
N ASN A 113 -18.65 6.61 8.82
CA ASN A 113 -18.23 6.92 10.19
C ASN A 113 -18.77 5.87 11.16
N ALA A 114 -18.16 4.70 11.14
CA ALA A 114 -18.48 3.59 12.01
C ALA A 114 -18.19 3.97 13.47
N GLY A 115 -19.21 3.90 14.34
CA GLY A 115 -19.10 4.26 15.75
C GLY A 115 -18.00 3.48 16.50
N ALA A 116 -17.58 4.02 17.65
CA ALA A 116 -16.57 3.37 18.50
C ALA A 116 -16.99 1.95 18.92
N ASP A 117 -18.29 1.69 19.06
CA ASP A 117 -18.81 0.39 19.48
C ASP A 117 -18.59 -0.70 18.42
N CYS A 118 -18.50 -0.35 17.14
CA CYS A 118 -18.27 -1.31 16.06
C CYS A 118 -16.80 -1.45 15.62
N MET A 119 -15.93 -0.47 15.91
CA MET A 119 -14.52 -0.51 15.47
C MET A 119 -13.49 -0.37 16.60
N GLY A 120 -13.95 -0.12 17.84
CA GLY A 120 -13.09 0.18 18.98
C GLY A 120 -12.13 1.32 18.68
N LYS A 121 -10.83 1.01 18.69
CA LYS A 121 -9.72 1.96 18.47
C LYS A 121 -9.19 1.98 17.03
N ALA A 122 -9.78 1.23 16.09
CA ALA A 122 -9.28 1.14 14.71
C ALA A 122 -9.60 2.40 13.89
N SER A 123 -8.80 2.66 12.85
CA SER A 123 -9.08 3.76 11.91
C SER A 123 -10.02 3.31 10.80
N ALA A 124 -9.82 2.11 10.29
CA ALA A 124 -10.67 1.46 9.31
C ALA A 124 -10.70 -0.05 9.62
N SER A 125 -11.62 -0.75 8.97
CA SER A 125 -11.61 -2.20 8.86
C SER A 125 -12.22 -2.61 7.53
N VAL A 126 -11.83 -3.76 7.02
CA VAL A 126 -12.43 -4.36 5.83
C VAL A 126 -12.81 -5.81 6.11
N ASP A 127 -13.95 -6.23 5.55
CA ASP A 127 -14.26 -7.65 5.40
C ASP A 127 -13.67 -8.14 4.06
N PRO A 128 -12.63 -8.99 4.06
CA PRO A 128 -12.00 -9.46 2.83
C PRO A 128 -12.93 -10.29 1.95
N SER A 129 -14.01 -10.87 2.48
CA SER A 129 -14.94 -11.70 1.70
C SER A 129 -15.89 -10.85 0.85
N THR A 130 -16.37 -9.74 1.41
CA THR A 130 -17.32 -8.83 0.74
C THR A 130 -16.65 -7.57 0.17
N LYS A 131 -15.37 -7.33 0.50
CA LYS A 131 -14.62 -6.10 0.18
C LYS A 131 -15.24 -4.83 0.76
N LEU A 132 -16.15 -4.97 1.73
CA LEU A 132 -16.82 -3.87 2.42
C LEU A 132 -15.90 -3.30 3.49
N ALA A 133 -15.64 -2.01 3.40
CA ALA A 133 -14.81 -1.24 4.31
C ALA A 133 -15.66 -0.29 5.17
N SER A 134 -15.31 -0.22 6.44
CA SER A 134 -15.87 0.69 7.43
C SER A 134 -14.76 1.64 7.91
N PHE A 135 -15.07 2.93 8.00
CA PHE A 135 -14.12 3.97 8.43
C PHE A 135 -14.60 4.61 9.71
N GLY A 136 -13.74 4.70 10.73
CA GLY A 136 -14.09 5.22 12.05
C GLY A 136 -13.62 6.66 12.29
N PRO A 137 -13.93 7.25 13.46
CA PRO A 137 -13.59 8.64 13.78
C PRO A 137 -12.10 8.96 13.65
N LYS A 138 -11.22 8.00 13.97
CA LYS A 138 -9.76 8.21 13.88
C LYS A 138 -9.25 8.40 12.46
N PHE A 139 -9.89 7.79 11.47
CA PHE A 139 -9.57 8.04 10.06
C PHE A 139 -9.85 9.49 9.67
N HIS A 140 -10.95 10.03 10.20
CA HIS A 140 -11.39 11.40 9.95
C HIS A 140 -10.74 12.45 10.86
N SER A 141 -9.85 12.04 11.77
CA SER A 141 -9.16 12.96 12.67
C SER A 141 -8.47 14.08 11.90
N LYS A 142 -8.61 15.32 12.37
CA LYS A 142 -7.93 16.50 11.80
C LYS A 142 -6.41 16.41 11.90
N THR A 143 -5.89 15.64 12.86
CA THR A 143 -4.46 15.39 13.02
C THR A 143 -3.88 14.42 11.99
N LYS A 144 -4.73 13.70 11.26
CA LYS A 144 -4.31 12.73 10.26
C LYS A 144 -4.11 13.42 8.91
N THR A 145 -2.90 13.28 8.36
CA THR A 145 -2.51 13.81 7.05
C THR A 145 -3.22 13.07 5.92
N LYS A 146 -3.18 13.63 4.71
CA LYS A 146 -3.75 12.99 3.51
C LYS A 146 -3.04 11.68 3.20
N GLU A 147 -1.71 11.68 3.28
CA GLU A 147 -0.86 10.52 3.07
C GLU A 147 -1.15 9.40 4.08
N GLU A 148 -1.36 9.73 5.37
CA GLU A 148 -1.74 8.72 6.36
C GLU A 148 -3.11 8.09 6.07
N ARG A 149 -4.10 8.88 5.62
CA ARG A 149 -5.41 8.34 5.23
C ARG A 149 -5.29 7.44 3.99
N ALA A 150 -4.51 7.86 3.01
CA ALA A 150 -4.23 7.07 1.81
C ALA A 150 -3.47 5.77 2.14
N GLY A 151 -2.53 5.81 3.08
CA GLY A 151 -1.83 4.64 3.60
C GLY A 151 -2.76 3.65 4.31
N ILE A 152 -3.74 4.15 5.08
CA ILE A 152 -4.80 3.28 5.64
C ILE A 152 -5.60 2.61 4.53
N PHE A 153 -5.93 3.33 3.45
CA PHE A 153 -6.58 2.72 2.29
C PHE A 153 -5.75 1.59 1.67
N ILE A 154 -4.43 1.77 1.52
CA ILE A 154 -3.52 0.73 1.02
C ILE A 154 -3.53 -0.49 1.95
N HIS A 155 -3.47 -0.26 3.27
CA HIS A 155 -3.57 -1.31 4.28
C HIS A 155 -4.85 -2.13 4.11
N GLU A 156 -6.03 -1.49 4.11
CA GLU A 156 -7.31 -2.20 3.94
C GLU A 156 -7.43 -2.89 2.57
N LYS A 157 -6.96 -2.25 1.49
CA LYS A 157 -6.93 -2.87 0.16
C LYS A 157 -6.06 -4.12 0.15
N SER A 158 -4.96 -4.14 0.89
CA SER A 158 -4.09 -5.31 0.95
C SER A 158 -4.78 -6.51 1.61
N HIS A 159 -5.59 -6.30 2.66
CA HIS A 159 -6.41 -7.38 3.22
C HIS A 159 -7.41 -7.90 2.19
N ALA A 160 -8.10 -6.97 1.52
CA ALA A 160 -9.17 -7.28 0.60
C ALA A 160 -8.68 -7.99 -0.68
N PHE A 161 -7.55 -7.57 -1.25
CA PHE A 161 -7.14 -8.00 -2.60
C PHE A 161 -5.83 -8.80 -2.63
N ALA A 162 -5.00 -8.70 -1.60
CA ALA A 162 -3.74 -9.43 -1.46
C ALA A 162 -3.76 -10.45 -0.30
N ASN A 163 -4.90 -10.59 0.39
CA ASN A 163 -5.09 -11.50 1.53
C ASN A 163 -4.01 -11.33 2.63
N THR A 164 -3.51 -10.12 2.81
CA THR A 164 -2.60 -9.81 3.91
C THR A 164 -3.31 -9.92 5.25
N LYS A 165 -2.54 -9.98 6.33
CA LYS A 165 -3.00 -10.04 7.72
C LYS A 165 -2.31 -8.95 8.55
N ASP A 166 -2.82 -8.77 9.75
CA ASP A 166 -2.13 -7.98 10.77
C ASP A 166 -1.31 -8.90 11.66
N TYR A 167 0.02 -8.79 11.58
CA TYR A 167 0.91 -9.70 12.32
C TYR A 167 1.41 -9.19 13.66
N PHE A 168 0.73 -8.21 14.28
CA PHE A 168 1.09 -7.71 15.62
C PHE A 168 -0.03 -7.94 16.64
N ALA A 169 0.30 -8.28 17.87
CA ALA A 169 -0.69 -8.41 18.93
C ALA A 169 -1.30 -7.05 19.30
N LYS A 170 -2.61 -7.01 19.54
CA LYS A 170 -3.30 -5.78 19.96
C LYS A 170 -2.89 -5.28 21.36
N SER A 171 -2.50 -6.20 22.24
CA SER A 171 -2.27 -5.94 23.66
C SER A 171 -0.97 -5.18 23.91
N ASP A 172 0.09 -5.59 23.24
CA ASP A 172 1.48 -5.15 23.49
C ASP A 172 2.21 -4.74 22.20
N GLY A 173 1.58 -4.88 21.03
CA GLY A 173 2.17 -4.47 19.75
C GLY A 173 3.31 -5.37 19.27
N ARG A 174 3.59 -6.50 19.93
CA ARG A 174 4.67 -7.41 19.52
C ARG A 174 4.27 -8.21 18.27
N PRO A 175 5.24 -8.69 17.46
CA PRO A 175 4.96 -9.65 16.41
C PRO A 175 4.31 -10.93 16.93
N LEU A 176 3.39 -11.48 16.13
CA LEU A 176 2.75 -12.75 16.42
C LEU A 176 3.65 -13.93 16.04
N GLY A 177 3.79 -14.87 16.98
CA GLY A 177 4.44 -16.16 16.75
C GLY A 177 3.67 -17.05 15.77
N ALA A 178 4.32 -18.10 15.26
CA ALA A 178 3.74 -18.98 14.24
C ALA A 178 2.43 -19.66 14.67
N SER A 179 2.29 -20.01 15.96
CA SER A 179 1.06 -20.59 16.54
C SER A 179 -0.07 -19.56 16.61
N GLU A 180 0.24 -18.33 17.03
CA GLU A 180 -0.74 -17.25 17.19
C GLU A 180 -1.32 -16.81 15.84
N ARG A 181 -0.49 -16.78 14.79
CA ARG A 181 -0.88 -16.44 13.42
C ARG A 181 -2.00 -17.32 12.86
N LYS A 182 -2.11 -18.58 13.31
CA LYS A 182 -3.15 -19.52 12.84
C LYS A 182 -4.55 -19.15 13.33
N HIS A 183 -4.65 -18.34 14.39
CA HIS A 183 -5.91 -18.00 15.06
C HIS A 183 -6.33 -16.53 14.88
N VAL A 184 -5.57 -15.74 14.11
CA VAL A 184 -5.89 -14.31 13.88
C VAL A 184 -7.01 -14.19 12.86
N ALA A 185 -8.25 -14.20 13.33
CA ALA A 185 -9.46 -14.07 12.52
C ALA A 185 -9.72 -12.61 12.04
N ASN A 186 -8.68 -11.89 11.58
CA ASN A 186 -8.77 -10.55 10.97
C ASN A 186 -8.81 -9.34 11.91
N ILE A 187 -8.23 -9.40 13.12
CA ILE A 187 -7.99 -8.16 13.85
C ILE A 187 -6.71 -8.26 14.68
N CYS A 188 -5.63 -7.60 14.25
CA CYS A 188 -4.40 -7.50 15.04
C CYS A 188 -3.68 -6.15 14.80
N GLY A 189 -2.85 -5.72 15.74
CA GLY A 189 -2.49 -4.32 16.02
C GLY A 189 -1.47 -3.64 15.08
N TYR A 190 -1.26 -2.36 15.40
CA TYR A 190 -0.53 -1.34 14.63
C TYR A 190 0.89 -1.13 15.15
N ALA A 191 1.91 -1.20 14.29
CA ALA A 191 3.17 -0.52 14.56
C ALA A 191 4.09 -0.43 13.32
N ASP A 192 4.08 0.72 12.63
CA ASP A 192 5.10 1.05 11.62
C ASP A 192 6.54 0.91 12.19
N LYS A 193 6.71 1.10 13.51
CA LYS A 193 8.00 0.99 14.21
C LYS A 193 8.51 -0.44 14.39
N ASP A 194 7.62 -1.44 14.34
CA ASP A 194 7.93 -2.83 14.66
C ASP A 194 7.85 -3.77 13.45
N ILE A 195 7.59 -3.25 12.24
CA ILE A 195 7.78 -3.98 10.96
C ILE A 195 9.18 -4.59 10.91
N ALA A 196 10.14 -3.94 11.56
CA ALA A 196 11.49 -4.42 11.65
C ALA A 196 11.64 -5.77 12.38
N LEU A 197 10.64 -6.19 13.16
CA LEU A 197 10.67 -7.43 13.94
C LEU A 197 10.00 -8.61 13.20
N LEU A 198 9.37 -8.36 12.05
CA LEU A 198 8.78 -9.41 11.22
C LEU A 198 9.85 -10.17 10.42
N SER A 199 9.63 -11.47 10.20
CA SER A 199 10.38 -12.23 9.20
C SER A 199 10.03 -11.78 7.79
N SER A 200 10.92 -12.01 6.81
CA SER A 200 10.67 -11.63 5.41
C SER A 200 9.38 -12.21 4.84
N TYR A 201 9.04 -13.45 5.21
CA TYR A 201 7.77 -14.05 4.80
C TYR A 201 6.59 -13.32 5.43
N SER A 202 6.65 -13.04 6.73
CA SER A 202 5.54 -12.41 7.44
C SER A 202 5.33 -10.97 6.97
N SER A 203 6.40 -10.23 6.65
CA SER A 203 6.30 -8.86 6.13
C SER A 203 5.63 -8.80 4.75
N VAL A 204 5.88 -9.77 3.86
CA VAL A 204 5.18 -9.83 2.55
C VAL A 204 3.68 -10.05 2.69
N TRP A 205 3.24 -10.73 3.74
CA TRP A 205 1.83 -10.98 4.01
C TRP A 205 1.24 -10.04 5.08
N ASN A 206 1.97 -9.00 5.47
CA ASN A 206 1.53 -8.01 6.47
C ASN A 206 0.92 -6.78 5.79
N ALA A 207 -0.25 -6.33 6.21
CA ALA A 207 -0.91 -5.16 5.60
C ALA A 207 -0.12 -3.86 5.80
N ASP A 208 0.41 -3.65 7.01
CA ASP A 208 1.21 -2.46 7.34
C ASP A 208 2.52 -2.38 6.56
N SER A 209 3.05 -3.48 6.05
CA SER A 209 4.25 -3.45 5.20
C SER A 209 3.99 -2.72 3.88
N TYR A 210 2.81 -2.89 3.28
CA TYR A 210 2.45 -2.15 2.05
C TYR A 210 2.16 -0.68 2.31
N LYS A 211 1.53 -0.37 3.45
CA LYS A 211 1.37 1.02 3.92
C LYS A 211 2.74 1.69 4.11
N LYS A 212 3.69 1.00 4.75
CA LYS A 212 5.05 1.52 4.98
C LYS A 212 5.83 1.69 3.68
N LEU A 213 5.74 0.72 2.77
CA LEU A 213 6.33 0.82 1.43
C LEU A 213 5.85 2.07 0.71
N ALA A 214 4.54 2.33 0.71
CA ALA A 214 3.95 3.50 0.07
C ALA A 214 4.44 4.83 0.68
N GLU A 215 4.58 4.89 2.01
CA GLU A 215 5.14 6.05 2.71
C GLU A 215 6.58 6.33 2.28
N LEU A 216 7.44 5.31 2.23
CA LEU A 216 8.85 5.45 1.87
C LEU A 216 9.02 5.74 0.37
N ALA A 217 8.27 5.06 -0.49
CA ALA A 217 8.32 5.25 -1.94
C ALA A 217 7.90 6.67 -2.34
N VAL A 218 6.84 7.22 -1.73
CA VAL A 218 6.42 8.61 -2.01
C VAL A 218 7.41 9.64 -1.44
N ARG A 219 8.04 9.35 -0.29
CA ARG A 219 9.10 10.22 0.27
C ARG A 219 10.29 10.30 -0.68
N GLN A 220 10.75 9.15 -1.18
CA GLN A 220 11.83 9.09 -2.17
C GLN A 220 11.44 9.81 -3.47
N TYR A 221 10.22 9.61 -3.98
CA TYR A 221 9.72 10.33 -5.15
C TYR A 221 9.79 11.85 -4.97
N LYS A 222 9.27 12.37 -3.84
CA LYS A 222 9.27 13.80 -3.50
C LYS A 222 10.69 14.36 -3.34
N ALA A 223 11.62 13.58 -2.78
CA ALA A 223 13.02 13.98 -2.66
C ALA A 223 13.68 14.15 -4.05
N ASN A 224 13.37 13.26 -4.99
CA ASN A 224 14.03 13.24 -6.31
C ASN A 224 13.39 14.21 -7.33
N HIS A 225 12.15 14.65 -7.12
CA HIS A 225 11.40 15.45 -8.11
C HIS A 225 10.89 16.80 -7.57
N GLY A 226 11.17 17.12 -6.30
CA GLY A 226 10.50 18.22 -5.61
C GLY A 226 9.02 17.89 -5.31
N HIS A 227 8.30 18.85 -4.71
CA HIS A 227 6.86 18.66 -4.46
C HIS A 227 6.13 18.35 -5.77
N PRO A 228 5.21 17.36 -5.81
CA PRO A 228 4.41 17.10 -7.00
C PRO A 228 3.68 18.40 -7.38
N PRO A 229 3.56 18.71 -8.69
CA PRO A 229 2.83 19.89 -9.11
C PRO A 229 1.43 19.84 -8.49
N ALA A 230 1.07 20.88 -7.74
CA ALA A 230 -0.27 21.03 -7.20
C ALA A 230 -1.25 20.89 -8.38
N LYS A 231 -2.12 19.86 -8.34
CA LYS A 231 -3.17 19.71 -9.35
C LYS A 231 -4.00 21.01 -9.34
N LYS A 232 -3.96 21.75 -10.45
CA LYS A 232 -4.91 22.82 -10.75
C LYS A 232 -6.28 22.22 -11.02
#